data_AF-A0A0C4FBK2-F1
#
_entry.id   AF-A0A0C4FBK2-F1
#
_cell.length_a   1.000
_cell.length_b   1.000
_cell.length_c   1.000
_cell.angle_alpha   90.00
_cell.angle_beta   90.00
_cell.angle_gamma   90.00
#
_symmetry.space_group_name_H-M   'P 1'
#
loop_
_entity.id
_entity.type
_entity.pdbx_description
1 polymer ?
#
loop_
_entity_poly.entity_id
_entity_poly.type
_entity_poly.pdbx_seq_one_letter_code
_entity_poly.pdbx_strand_id
1 'polypeptide(L)'
;MPDATAPNGSAPPPAPASPTTPAGATTSKKKQARNFTPEEEEQLAKSWVWVSEDPIRSNNQKASDFWAQVLKDFTQFSPGPHRDTTGLTSRWKLLQKAVLKFYALHNFIEKNPASGSSPEDWITHARQQYYNQENKHFVFDWPWHLLRHVRKFMALAEKPKTGRAP
;
A
#
# COMPACT_ATOMS: atom_id res chain seq x y z
N MET A 1 72.16 -17.73 42.19
CA MET A 1 72.86 -16.47 41.87
C MET A 1 72.43 -16.02 40.49
N PRO A 2 72.34 -14.71 40.17
CA PRO A 2 71.89 -13.59 41.00
C PRO A 2 70.97 -12.59 40.24
N ASP A 3 70.44 -11.62 41.01
CA ASP A 3 70.18 -10.21 40.69
C ASP A 3 69.15 -9.77 39.63
N ALA A 4 68.13 -8.99 40.03
CA ALA A 4 68.16 -7.52 39.96
C ALA A 4 66.77 -6.86 40.07
N THR A 5 66.58 -6.08 41.14
CA THR A 5 66.08 -4.68 41.16
C THR A 5 64.75 -4.29 40.48
N ALA A 6 63.69 -4.17 41.30
CA ALA A 6 62.93 -2.95 41.66
C ALA A 6 62.27 -2.04 40.55
N PRO A 7 61.52 -0.97 40.88
CA PRO A 7 60.04 -0.96 40.81
C PRO A 7 59.46 0.21 39.99
N ASN A 8 58.26 0.10 39.40
CA ASN A 8 57.31 1.23 39.32
C ASN A 8 55.96 0.83 38.73
N GLY A 9 54.92 1.55 39.15
CA GLY A 9 53.54 1.29 38.78
C GLY A 9 53.17 1.63 37.34
N SER A 10 52.02 1.10 36.92
CA SER A 10 51.10 1.74 35.99
C SER A 10 49.77 1.01 36.03
N ALA A 11 48.71 1.81 35.99
CA ALA A 11 47.30 1.43 36.05
C ALA A 11 46.91 0.37 34.99
N PRO A 12 45.84 -0.40 35.24
CA PRO A 12 45.30 -1.31 34.25
C PRO A 12 44.68 -0.54 33.06
N PRO A 13 44.93 -0.95 31.80
CA PRO A 13 44.19 -0.44 30.67
C PRO A 13 42.74 -0.98 30.68
N PRO A 14 41.73 -0.16 30.36
CA PRO A 14 40.36 -0.63 30.23
C PRO A 14 40.17 -1.50 28.97
N ALA A 15 39.20 -2.40 29.08
CA ALA A 15 38.74 -3.43 28.15
C ALA A 15 38.65 -3.04 26.65
N PRO A 16 38.71 -4.04 25.74
CA PRO A 16 38.81 -3.83 24.30
C PRO A 16 37.58 -3.13 23.71
N ALA A 17 37.84 -2.00 23.05
CA ALA A 17 36.91 -1.34 22.14
C ALA A 17 36.84 -2.12 20.82
N SER A 18 35.68 -2.68 20.50
CA SER A 18 35.33 -3.07 19.13
C SER A 18 34.75 -1.85 18.40
N PRO A 19 35.26 -1.46 17.23
CA PRO A 19 34.62 -0.42 16.44
C PRO A 19 33.80 -1.00 15.27
N THR A 20 32.62 -0.40 15.09
CA THR A 20 31.93 -0.17 13.81
C THR A 20 30.93 -1.22 13.33
N THR A 21 29.71 -1.16 13.88
CA THR A 21 28.49 -1.47 13.12
C THR A 21 27.99 -0.18 12.45
N PRO A 22 27.78 -0.14 11.13
CA PRO A 22 27.29 1.05 10.45
C PRO A 22 25.80 1.30 10.72
N ALA A 23 25.49 2.58 10.81
CA ALA A 23 24.20 3.18 11.07
C ALA A 23 23.07 2.64 10.18
N GLY A 24 22.06 2.05 10.81
CA GLY A 24 20.72 1.89 10.26
C GLY A 24 19.80 2.93 10.91
N ALA A 25 19.49 3.99 10.16
CA ALA A 25 18.69 5.13 10.56
C ALA A 25 17.43 4.75 11.36
N THR A 26 17.36 5.21 12.61
CA THR A 26 16.13 5.23 13.41
C THR A 26 15.16 6.21 12.78
N THR A 27 14.43 5.76 11.76
CA THR A 27 13.32 6.55 11.23
C THR A 27 12.19 6.46 12.24
N SER A 28 12.04 7.56 12.97
CA SER A 28 10.90 7.98 13.76
C SER A 28 9.64 7.18 13.49
N LYS A 29 9.27 6.33 14.45
CA LYS A 29 7.95 5.71 14.55
C LYS A 29 6.91 6.82 14.72
N LYS A 30 6.54 7.48 13.62
CA LYS A 30 5.30 8.25 13.55
C LYS A 30 4.20 7.25 13.87
N LYS A 31 3.48 7.48 14.97
CA LYS A 31 2.28 6.72 15.39
C LYS A 31 1.43 6.41 14.16
N GLN A 32 1.61 5.23 13.58
CA GLN A 32 0.83 4.81 12.42
C GLN A 32 -0.56 4.50 12.95
N ALA A 33 -1.51 5.33 12.55
CA ALA A 33 -2.92 5.11 12.78
C ALA A 33 -3.25 3.65 12.41
N ARG A 34 -3.67 2.88 13.43
CA ARG A 34 -4.06 1.47 13.43
C ARG A 34 -4.16 0.90 12.00
N ASN A 35 -3.09 0.23 11.57
CA ASN A 35 -2.92 -0.29 10.21
C ASN A 35 -4.21 -0.99 9.76
N PHE A 36 -4.75 -0.59 8.61
CA PHE A 36 -5.78 -1.37 7.94
C PHE A 36 -5.12 -2.67 7.51
N THR A 37 -5.75 -3.78 7.84
CA THR A 37 -5.32 -5.11 7.43
C THR A 37 -5.70 -5.34 5.96
N PRO A 38 -5.00 -6.23 5.24
CA PRO A 38 -5.36 -6.57 3.87
C PRO A 38 -6.81 -7.10 3.77
N GLU A 39 -7.30 -7.77 4.82
CA GLU A 39 -8.69 -8.24 4.92
C GLU A 39 -9.70 -7.08 5.05
N GLU A 40 -9.38 -6.05 5.86
CA GLU A 40 -10.19 -4.83 5.90
C GLU A 40 -10.20 -4.09 4.54
N GLU A 41 -9.08 -4.09 3.83
CA GLU A 41 -8.96 -3.45 2.51
C GLU A 41 -9.70 -4.22 1.40
N GLU A 42 -9.72 -5.55 1.48
CA GLU A 42 -10.54 -6.43 0.63
C GLU A 42 -12.03 -6.20 0.89
N GLN A 43 -12.46 -6.23 2.16
CA GLN A 43 -13.85 -6.00 2.51
C GLN A 43 -14.30 -4.58 2.11
N LEU A 44 -13.43 -3.58 2.25
CA LEU A 44 -13.70 -2.21 1.78
C LEU A 44 -13.95 -2.17 0.27
N ALA A 45 -13.13 -2.88 -0.53
CA ALA A 45 -13.34 -2.98 -1.97
C ALA A 45 -14.64 -3.70 -2.30
N LYS A 46 -14.93 -4.80 -1.61
CA LYS A 46 -16.18 -5.55 -1.79
C LYS A 46 -17.41 -4.69 -1.50
N SER A 47 -17.46 -4.04 -0.34
CA SER A 47 -18.57 -3.16 0.03
C SER A 47 -18.70 -1.96 -0.92
N TRP A 48 -17.59 -1.40 -1.40
CA TRP A 48 -17.64 -0.32 -2.38
C TRP A 48 -18.23 -0.77 -3.73
N VAL A 49 -17.79 -1.92 -4.23
CA VAL A 49 -18.29 -2.49 -5.49
C VAL A 49 -19.77 -2.83 -5.37
N TRP A 50 -20.17 -3.46 -4.26
CA TRP A 50 -21.56 -3.80 -4.01
C TRP A 50 -22.48 -2.56 -4.03
N VAL A 51 -22.09 -1.48 -3.34
CA VAL A 51 -22.86 -0.21 -3.36
C VAL A 51 -22.77 0.48 -4.73
N SER A 52 -21.67 0.31 -5.46
CA SER A 52 -21.47 0.92 -6.79
C SER A 52 -22.26 0.23 -7.90
N GLU A 53 -22.48 -1.08 -7.82
CA GLU A 53 -23.25 -1.84 -8.82
C GLU A 53 -24.75 -1.78 -8.57
N ASP A 54 -25.17 -1.39 -7.36
CA ASP A 54 -26.55 -1.30 -6.95
C ASP A 54 -27.30 -0.19 -7.74
N PRO A 55 -28.14 -0.54 -8.74
CA PRO A 55 -28.73 0.44 -9.66
C PRO A 55 -29.77 1.32 -8.97
N ILE A 56 -30.37 0.83 -7.89
CA ILE A 56 -31.30 1.57 -7.03
C ILE A 56 -30.57 2.71 -6.32
N ARG A 57 -29.31 2.51 -5.97
CA ARG A 57 -28.51 3.45 -5.17
C ARG A 57 -27.62 4.36 -6.04
N SER A 58 -27.25 3.92 -7.24
CA SER A 58 -26.39 4.69 -8.15
C SER A 58 -27.08 5.89 -8.80
N ASN A 59 -28.43 5.98 -8.80
CA ASN A 59 -29.13 6.96 -9.64
C ASN A 59 -29.20 8.39 -9.09
N ASN A 60 -29.06 8.63 -7.77
CA ASN A 60 -29.08 10.02 -7.23
C ASN A 60 -28.55 10.18 -5.79
N GLN A 61 -27.58 9.39 -5.33
CA GLN A 61 -27.03 9.55 -3.97
C GLN A 61 -25.92 10.61 -3.88
N LYS A 62 -25.98 11.41 -2.81
CA LYS A 62 -24.86 12.28 -2.41
C LYS A 62 -23.68 11.40 -2.01
N ALA A 63 -22.45 11.88 -2.22
CA ALA A 63 -21.24 11.13 -1.84
C ALA A 63 -21.25 10.73 -0.35
N SER A 64 -21.83 11.55 0.52
CA SER A 64 -21.97 11.23 1.95
C SER A 64 -22.84 10.00 2.20
N ASP A 65 -23.99 9.90 1.55
CA ASP A 65 -24.90 8.74 1.67
C ASP A 65 -24.28 7.46 1.10
N PHE A 66 -23.57 7.59 -0.03
CA PHE A 66 -22.82 6.47 -0.61
C PHE A 66 -21.81 5.90 0.41
N TRP A 67 -20.99 6.77 1.02
CA TRP A 67 -20.00 6.34 2.00
C TRP A 67 -20.60 5.83 3.30
N ALA A 68 -21.73 6.38 3.74
CA ALA A 68 -22.47 5.87 4.90
C ALA A 68 -22.96 4.44 4.67
N GLN A 69 -23.41 4.12 3.45
CA GLN A 69 -23.82 2.77 3.09
C GLN A 69 -22.63 1.80 2.99
N VAL A 70 -21.52 2.23 2.38
CA VAL A 70 -20.27 1.44 2.36
C VAL A 70 -19.78 1.16 3.78
N LEU A 71 -19.86 2.14 4.68
CA LEU A 71 -19.51 1.95 6.09
C LEU A 71 -20.46 0.99 6.80
N LYS A 72 -21.77 1.09 6.55
CA LYS A 72 -22.77 0.18 7.13
C LYS A 72 -22.49 -1.26 6.73
N ASP A 73 -22.23 -1.49 5.44
CA ASP A 73 -21.89 -2.80 4.89
C ASP A 73 -20.55 -3.31 5.47
N PHE A 74 -19.53 -2.46 5.46
CA PHE A 74 -18.22 -2.76 6.06
C PHE A 74 -18.32 -3.15 7.54
N THR A 75 -19.13 -2.44 8.33
CA THR A 75 -19.34 -2.73 9.76
C THR A 75 -20.14 -4.02 9.98
N GLN A 76 -21.03 -4.36 9.04
CA GLN A 76 -21.80 -5.60 9.09
C GLN A 76 -20.93 -6.83 8.81
N PHE A 77 -19.95 -6.71 7.92
CA PHE A 77 -19.06 -7.81 7.54
C PHE A 77 -17.74 -7.84 8.33
N SER A 78 -17.31 -6.72 8.90
CA SER A 78 -16.13 -6.62 9.75
C SER A 78 -16.56 -6.33 11.19
N PRO A 79 -16.50 -7.31 12.11
CA PRO A 79 -16.72 -7.07 13.55
C PRO A 79 -15.56 -6.29 14.20
N GLY A 80 -14.80 -5.53 13.40
CA GLY A 80 -13.66 -4.75 13.81
C GLY A 80 -14.04 -3.45 14.53
N PRO A 81 -13.03 -2.65 14.92
CA PRO A 81 -13.25 -1.39 15.60
C PRO A 81 -14.04 -0.41 14.74
N HIS A 82 -14.97 0.34 15.35
CA HIS A 82 -15.72 1.42 14.71
C HIS A 82 -14.77 2.32 13.90
N ARG A 83 -14.89 2.28 12.58
CA ARG A 83 -14.12 3.13 11.66
C ARG A 83 -14.99 4.33 11.28
N ASP A 84 -14.38 5.50 11.25
CA ASP A 84 -15.04 6.71 10.77
C ASP A 84 -15.08 6.72 9.24
N THR A 85 -16.16 7.26 8.67
CA THR A 85 -16.33 7.48 7.22
C THR A 85 -15.12 8.23 6.62
N THR A 86 -14.56 9.18 7.37
CA THR A 86 -13.38 9.96 6.97
C THR A 86 -12.12 9.09 6.84
N GLY A 87 -11.95 8.13 7.76
CA GLY A 87 -10.86 7.16 7.70
C GLY A 87 -11.03 6.18 6.53
N LEU A 88 -12.26 5.70 6.34
CA LEU A 88 -12.62 4.77 5.26
C LEU A 88 -12.39 5.41 3.88
N THR A 89 -12.85 6.63 3.69
CA THR A 89 -12.68 7.38 2.42
C THR A 89 -11.21 7.68 2.14
N SER A 90 -10.42 8.04 3.15
CA SER A 90 -8.98 8.29 3.01
C SER A 90 -8.23 7.02 2.60
N ARG A 91 -8.57 5.90 3.23
CA ARG A 91 -8.00 4.59 2.88
C ARG A 91 -8.43 4.13 1.50
N TRP A 92 -9.70 4.29 1.16
CA TRP A 92 -10.19 4.02 -0.18
C TRP A 92 -9.43 4.80 -1.23
N LYS A 93 -9.19 6.10 -1.02
CA LYS A 93 -8.42 6.93 -1.97
C LYS A 93 -7.00 6.39 -2.16
N LEU A 94 -6.38 5.86 -1.10
CA LEU A 94 -5.04 5.26 -1.19
C LEU A 94 -5.08 3.95 -1.99
N LEU A 95 -6.02 3.05 -1.65
CA LEU A 95 -6.24 1.78 -2.36
C LEU A 95 -6.56 2.04 -3.83
N GLN A 96 -7.53 2.91 -4.12
CA GLN A 96 -7.93 3.30 -5.46
C GLN A 96 -6.74 3.83 -6.25
N LYS A 97 -5.90 4.70 -5.67
CA LYS A 97 -4.68 5.19 -6.36
C LYS A 97 -3.71 4.06 -6.67
N ALA A 98 -3.47 3.16 -5.72
CA ALA A 98 -2.59 2.02 -5.91
C ALA A 98 -3.11 1.08 -7.02
N VAL A 99 -4.38 0.70 -6.95
CA VAL A 99 -5.05 -0.16 -7.93
C VAL A 99 -5.11 0.49 -9.31
N LEU A 100 -5.42 1.79 -9.41
CA LEU A 100 -5.43 2.51 -10.68
C LEU A 100 -4.03 2.58 -11.32
N LYS A 101 -2.99 2.83 -10.51
CA LYS A 101 -1.61 2.83 -11.00
C LYS A 101 -1.22 1.44 -11.50
N PHE A 102 -1.54 0.40 -10.74
CA PHE A 102 -1.29 -0.98 -11.15
C PHE A 102 -2.04 -1.35 -12.44
N TYR A 103 -3.32 -0.96 -12.53
CA TYR A 103 -4.12 -1.13 -13.75
C TYR A 103 -3.50 -0.42 -14.95
N ALA A 104 -3.02 0.82 -14.78
CA ALA A 104 -2.36 1.56 -15.87
C ALA A 104 -1.05 0.88 -16.32
N LEU A 105 -0.24 0.38 -15.38
CA LEU A 105 0.97 -0.39 -15.70
C LEU A 105 0.64 -1.70 -16.43
N HIS A 106 -0.36 -2.43 -15.94
CA HIS A 106 -0.83 -3.66 -16.58
C HIS A 106 -1.36 -3.40 -17.99
N ASN A 107 -2.22 -2.38 -18.17
CA ASN A 107 -2.77 -2.00 -19.48
C ASN A 107 -1.67 -1.53 -20.44
N PHE A 108 -0.64 -0.84 -19.94
CA PHE A 108 0.51 -0.45 -20.75
C PHE A 108 1.29 -1.66 -21.28
N ILE A 109 1.51 -2.67 -20.42
CA ILE A 109 2.17 -3.93 -20.81
C ILE A 109 1.29 -4.74 -21.77
N GLU A 110 -0.02 -4.82 -21.52
CA GLU A 110 -0.99 -5.47 -22.39
C GLU A 110 -1.07 -4.83 -23.79
N LYS A 111 -0.91 -3.50 -23.87
CA LYS A 111 -0.87 -2.76 -25.15
C LYS A 111 0.46 -2.87 -25.88
N ASN A 112 1.54 -3.14 -25.17
CA ASN A 112 2.87 -3.34 -25.75
C ASN A 112 3.49 -4.64 -25.21
N PRO A 113 2.91 -5.80 -25.56
CA PRO A 113 3.39 -7.08 -25.07
C PRO A 113 4.77 -7.36 -25.67
N ALA A 114 5.74 -7.73 -24.84
CA ALA A 114 7.00 -8.23 -25.34
C ALA A 114 6.77 -9.60 -26.00
N SER A 115 7.33 -9.83 -27.20
CA SER A 115 7.14 -11.07 -27.97
C SER A 115 7.36 -12.31 -27.10
N GLY A 116 6.33 -13.13 -26.95
CA GLY A 116 6.37 -14.36 -26.16
C GLY A 116 6.04 -14.22 -24.67
N SER A 117 5.58 -13.05 -24.21
CA SER A 117 5.20 -12.87 -22.80
C SER A 117 3.80 -13.42 -22.51
N SER A 118 3.66 -14.14 -21.40
CA SER A 118 2.38 -14.67 -20.92
C SER A 118 1.63 -13.62 -20.08
N PRO A 119 0.31 -13.75 -19.89
CA PRO A 119 -0.45 -12.89 -18.98
C PRO A 119 0.10 -12.88 -17.54
N GLU A 120 0.70 -13.98 -17.07
CA GLU A 120 1.39 -14.03 -15.77
C GLU A 120 2.67 -13.18 -15.75
N ASP A 121 3.41 -13.11 -16.85
CA ASP A 121 4.57 -12.23 -16.98
C ASP A 121 4.14 -10.77 -16.92
N TRP A 122 3.00 -10.40 -17.52
CA TRP A 122 2.50 -9.02 -17.49
C TRP A 122 2.17 -8.55 -16.09
N ILE A 123 1.56 -9.40 -15.26
CA ILE A 123 1.28 -9.10 -13.85
C ILE A 123 2.60 -8.94 -13.08
N THR A 124 3.58 -9.82 -13.34
CA THR A 124 4.90 -9.76 -12.70
C THR A 124 5.64 -8.48 -13.06
N HIS A 125 5.67 -8.10 -14.34
CA HIS A 125 6.25 -6.85 -14.82
C HIS A 125 5.52 -5.62 -14.24
N ALA A 126 4.19 -5.65 -14.16
CA ALA A 126 3.40 -4.58 -13.55
C ALA A 126 3.74 -4.40 -12.06
N ARG A 127 3.89 -5.51 -11.30
CA ARG A 127 4.30 -5.49 -9.89
C ARG A 127 5.70 -4.92 -9.73
N GLN A 128 6.64 -5.29 -10.60
CA GLN A 128 8.01 -4.79 -10.58
C GLN A 128 8.07 -3.29 -10.88
N GLN A 129 7.34 -2.82 -11.89
CA GLN A 129 7.21 -1.39 -12.19
C GLN A 129 6.57 -0.62 -11.03
N TYR A 130 5.54 -1.18 -10.39
CA TYR A 130 4.92 -0.57 -9.22
C TYR A 130 5.90 -0.46 -8.05
N TYR A 131 6.66 -1.52 -7.77
CA TYR A 131 7.70 -1.51 -6.73
C TYR A 131 8.77 -0.45 -7.00
N ASN A 132 9.25 -0.33 -8.25
CA ASN A 132 10.21 0.70 -8.61
C ASN A 132 9.67 2.13 -8.38
N GLN A 133 8.36 2.35 -8.55
CA GLN A 133 7.75 3.67 -8.36
C GLN A 133 7.39 3.99 -6.90
N GLU A 134 6.85 3.02 -6.16
CA GLU A 134 6.30 3.24 -4.80
C GLU A 134 7.24 2.73 -3.70
N ASN A 135 8.31 2.02 -4.05
CA ASN A 135 9.20 1.30 -3.14
C ASN A 135 8.44 0.34 -2.20
N LYS A 136 7.31 -0.19 -2.69
CA LYS A 136 6.38 -1.01 -1.92
C LYS A 136 5.82 -2.11 -2.80
N HIS A 137 5.65 -3.28 -2.20
CA HIS A 137 4.98 -4.39 -2.85
C HIS A 137 3.50 -4.04 -3.02
N PHE A 138 2.96 -4.37 -4.19
CA PHE A 138 1.53 -4.30 -4.42
C PHE A 138 0.86 -5.39 -3.59
N VAL A 139 0.01 -5.01 -2.64
CA VAL A 139 -0.72 -5.91 -1.74
C VAL A 139 -2.21 -5.97 -2.05
N PHE A 140 -2.66 -5.22 -3.05
CA PHE A 140 -4.07 -5.02 -3.40
C PHE A 140 -4.51 -5.90 -4.59
N ASP A 141 -4.05 -7.15 -4.64
CA ASP A 141 -4.39 -8.08 -5.71
C ASP A 141 -5.90 -8.34 -5.79
N TRP A 142 -6.52 -8.71 -4.66
CA TRP A 142 -7.96 -8.97 -4.61
C TRP A 142 -8.81 -7.74 -4.98
N PRO A 143 -8.56 -6.54 -4.39
CA PRO A 143 -9.23 -5.32 -4.81
C PRO A 143 -9.05 -5.01 -6.29
N TRP A 144 -7.87 -5.23 -6.88
CA TRP A 144 -7.66 -5.04 -8.32
C TRP A 144 -8.48 -6.02 -9.16
N HIS A 145 -8.51 -7.30 -8.80
CA HIS A 145 -9.32 -8.32 -9.47
C HIS A 145 -10.81 -8.00 -9.44
N LEU A 146 -11.29 -7.44 -8.33
CA LEU A 146 -12.69 -7.03 -8.23
C LEU A 146 -12.96 -5.77 -9.05
N LEU A 147 -12.10 -4.76 -8.93
CA LEU A 147 -12.32 -3.43 -9.52
C LEU A 147 -12.11 -3.37 -11.03
N ARG A 148 -11.27 -4.23 -11.62
CA ARG A 148 -11.04 -4.26 -13.08
C ARG A 148 -12.31 -4.58 -13.90
N HIS A 149 -13.33 -5.17 -13.30
CA HIS A 149 -14.61 -5.49 -13.95
C HIS A 149 -15.69 -4.41 -13.75
N VAL A 150 -15.44 -3.44 -12.87
CA VAL A 150 -16.45 -2.45 -12.48
C VAL A 150 -16.43 -1.27 -13.44
N ARG A 151 -17.53 -1.05 -14.17
CA ARG A 151 -17.62 0.02 -15.18
C ARG A 151 -17.32 1.41 -14.59
N LYS A 152 -17.80 1.69 -13.37
CA LYS A 152 -17.54 2.97 -12.67
C LYS A 152 -16.06 3.15 -12.33
N PHE A 153 -15.36 2.05 -12.03
CA PHE A 153 -13.92 2.08 -11.75
C PHE A 153 -13.11 2.25 -13.04
N MET A 154 -13.48 1.55 -14.11
CA MET A 154 -12.86 1.76 -15.43
C MET A 154 -13.04 3.19 -15.91
N ALA A 155 -14.21 3.80 -15.74
CA ALA A 155 -14.42 5.21 -16.05
C ALA A 155 -13.55 6.17 -15.20
N LEU A 156 -13.14 5.76 -13.99
CA LEU A 156 -12.18 6.51 -13.16
C LEU A 156 -10.72 6.29 -13.62
N ALA A 157 -10.41 5.14 -14.21
CA ALA A 157 -9.12 4.83 -14.80
C ALA A 157 -8.92 5.51 -16.16
N GLU A 158 -9.98 5.59 -16.96
CA GLU A 158 -9.98 6.21 -18.28
C GLU A 158 -10.01 7.73 -18.22
N LYS A 159 -10.44 8.33 -17.11
CA LYS A 159 -10.31 9.78 -16.90
C LYS A 159 -8.83 10.15 -16.91
N PRO A 160 -8.31 10.72 -18.02
CA PRO A 160 -6.93 11.17 -18.05
C PRO A 160 -6.83 12.30 -17.02
N LYS A 161 -5.64 12.47 -16.41
CA LYS A 161 -5.32 13.75 -15.80
C LYS A 161 -5.33 14.82 -16.90
N THR A 162 -6.47 15.44 -17.15
CA THR A 162 -6.54 16.69 -17.90
C THR A 162 -5.83 17.73 -17.04
N GLY A 163 -4.54 17.92 -17.29
CA GLY A 163 -3.72 18.84 -16.50
C GLY A 163 -2.22 18.62 -16.66
N ARG A 164 -1.71 18.77 -17.90
CA ARG A 164 -0.44 19.45 -18.18
C ARG A 164 -0.35 19.73 -19.69
N ALA A 165 -0.91 20.85 -20.12
CA ALA A 165 -0.47 21.49 -21.36
C ALA A 165 0.83 22.24 -21.05
N PRO A 166 1.87 22.20 -21.92
CA PRO A 166 2.91 23.21 -21.94
C PRO A 166 2.35 24.57 -22.40
#